data_AF-A0A2D8XBU4-F1
#
_entry.id   AF-A0A2D8XBU4-F1
#
_cell.length_a   1.000
_cell.length_b   1.000
_cell.length_c   1.000
_cell.angle_alpha   90.00
_cell.angle_beta   90.00
_cell.angle_gamma   90.00
#
_symmetry.space_group_name_H-M   'P 1'
#
loop_
_entity.id
_entity.type
_entity.pdbx_description
1 polymer ?
#
loop_
_entity_poly.entity_id
_entity_poly.type
_entity_poly.pdbx_seq_one_letter_code
_entity_poly.pdbx_strand_id
1 'polypeptide(L)'
;MRKPRKKSAPRTPKEPQKAPKNNYFATLMSTPEGRAKRRAWSTKPRKNGGRPPGVPDGYRKEDIKPIREKAKEEAKDIVNIMSKKYNIEDEYSKEALTTAVEVMRVPGETRERLAAARLVLDFTRGKPASKSEVTLGKAEDFLSSLLLQEEEQTNEHIDDGQETTSSSKTLIN
;
A
#
# COMPACT_ATOMS: atom_id res chain seq x y z
N MET A 1 8.11 23.30 7.21
CA MET A 1 8.51 22.80 8.55
C MET A 1 8.27 21.29 8.64
N ARG A 2 9.21 20.52 9.20
CA ARG A 2 9.00 19.09 9.48
C ARG A 2 7.97 18.93 10.61
N LYS A 3 6.96 18.07 10.41
CA LYS A 3 5.97 17.78 11.46
C LYS A 3 6.67 17.17 12.69
N PRO A 4 6.28 17.56 13.91
CA PRO A 4 6.84 16.96 15.11
C PRO A 4 6.49 15.47 15.18
N ARG A 5 7.41 14.68 15.73
CA ARG A 5 7.22 13.23 15.88
C ARG A 5 6.09 12.91 16.84
N LYS A 6 5.39 11.81 16.60
CA LYS A 6 4.34 11.34 17.50
C LYS A 6 4.99 10.75 18.75
N LYS A 7 4.59 11.25 19.92
CA LYS A 7 5.01 10.71 21.21
C LYS A 7 4.07 9.60 21.63
N SER A 8 4.59 8.56 22.29
CA SER A 8 3.75 7.56 22.94
C SER A 8 2.96 8.18 24.09
N ALA A 9 1.81 7.61 24.39
CA ALA A 9 1.06 7.97 25.59
C ALA A 9 1.95 7.93 26.86
N PRO A 10 1.68 8.82 27.83
CA PRO A 10 2.37 8.79 29.12
C PRO A 10 2.06 7.46 29.83
N ARG A 11 3.05 6.93 30.56
CA ARG A 11 2.84 5.72 31.38
C ARG A 11 2.06 6.10 32.63
N THR A 12 1.07 5.29 32.99
CA THR A 12 0.49 5.35 34.32
C THR A 12 1.54 4.91 35.36
N PRO A 13 1.75 5.68 36.44
CA PRO A 13 2.66 5.27 37.50
C PRO A 13 2.10 4.03 38.20
N LYS A 14 2.92 2.98 38.33
CA LYS A 14 2.50 1.72 38.98
C LYS A 14 2.22 1.89 40.47
N GLU A 15 3.02 2.70 41.16
CA GLU A 15 2.96 2.84 42.62
C GLU A 15 3.31 4.28 43.03
N PRO A 16 2.40 5.25 42.83
CA PRO A 16 2.71 6.66 43.06
C PRO A 16 3.03 6.97 44.54
N GLN A 17 2.46 6.21 45.47
CA GLN A 17 2.64 6.41 46.90
C GLN A 17 4.01 5.99 47.44
N LYS A 18 4.77 5.16 46.69
CA LYS A 18 6.12 4.72 47.11
C LYS A 18 7.22 5.68 46.68
N ALA A 19 6.87 6.80 46.03
CA ALA A 19 7.85 7.80 45.65
C ALA A 19 8.43 8.46 46.92
N PRO A 20 9.78 8.52 47.07
CA PRO A 20 10.39 9.19 48.22
C PRO A 20 10.07 10.69 48.19
N LYS A 21 9.86 11.29 49.37
CA LYS A 21 9.55 12.73 49.50
C LYS A 21 10.66 13.62 48.92
N ASN A 22 11.92 13.18 49.02
CA ASN A 22 13.07 13.89 48.48
C ASN A 22 13.55 13.26 47.18
N ASN A 23 13.72 14.08 46.14
CA ASN A 23 14.18 13.64 44.83
C ASN A 23 15.72 13.47 44.82
N TYR A 24 16.17 12.22 44.70
CA TYR A 24 17.59 11.86 44.65
C TYR A 24 18.39 12.66 43.60
N PHE A 25 17.81 12.92 42.42
CA PHE A 25 18.51 13.66 41.36
C PHE A 25 18.61 15.17 41.62
N ALA A 26 17.72 15.73 42.46
CA ALA A 26 17.79 17.14 42.84
C ALA A 26 18.94 17.38 43.83
N THR A 27 19.13 16.48 44.80
CA THR A 27 20.22 16.56 45.77
C THR A 27 21.57 16.19 45.17
N LEU A 28 21.60 15.41 44.08
CA LEU A 28 22.83 14.91 43.46
C LEU A 28 23.77 16.01 42.93
N MET A 29 23.28 17.22 42.66
CA MET A 29 24.13 18.33 42.17
C MET A 29 24.73 19.18 43.28
N SER A 30 24.26 19.04 44.52
CA SER A 30 24.72 19.84 45.66
C SER A 30 26.17 19.50 46.04
N THR A 31 26.51 18.21 46.06
CA THR A 31 27.84 17.74 46.44
C THR A 31 28.78 17.64 45.24
N PRO A 32 30.10 17.87 45.42
CA PRO A 32 31.09 17.70 44.36
C PRO A 32 31.15 16.26 43.84
N GLU A 33 31.01 15.27 44.73
CA GLU A 33 30.97 13.86 44.35
C GLU A 33 29.75 13.50 43.50
N GLY A 34 28.58 14.05 43.84
CA GLY A 34 27.36 13.84 43.08
C GLY A 34 27.44 14.43 41.68
N ARG A 35 28.08 15.60 41.53
CA ARG A 35 28.40 16.19 40.21
C ARG A 35 29.32 15.27 39.39
N ALA A 36 30.36 14.71 40.00
CA ALA A 36 31.26 13.77 39.33
C ALA A 36 30.53 12.51 38.84
N LYS A 37 29.65 11.93 39.67
CA LYS A 37 28.81 10.77 39.30
C LYS A 37 27.89 11.10 38.12
N ARG A 38 27.23 12.27 38.13
CA ARG A 38 26.38 12.70 37.01
C ARG A 38 27.16 12.86 35.72
N ARG A 39 28.38 13.43 35.81
CA ARG A 39 29.27 13.60 34.66
C ARG A 39 29.64 12.25 34.06
N ALA A 40 30.03 11.29 34.89
CA ALA A 40 30.34 9.92 34.45
C ALA A 40 29.14 9.24 33.77
N TRP A 41 27.92 9.43 34.28
CA TRP A 41 26.71 8.89 33.64
C TRP A 41 26.38 9.57 32.32
N SER A 42 26.61 10.87 32.21
CA SER A 42 26.33 11.64 31.00
C SER A 42 27.30 11.34 29.87
N THR A 43 28.57 11.02 30.18
CA THR A 43 29.59 10.70 29.17
C THR A 43 29.53 9.23 28.74
N LYS A 44 28.94 8.35 29.56
CA LYS A 44 28.85 6.93 29.24
C LYS A 44 27.93 6.68 28.03
N PRO A 45 28.38 5.94 26.99
CA PRO A 45 27.53 5.59 25.86
C PRO A 45 26.36 4.70 26.30
N ARG A 46 25.17 4.95 25.74
CA ARG A 46 23.95 4.18 26.04
C ARG A 46 23.93 2.90 25.19
N LYS A 47 23.86 1.72 25.83
CA LYS A 47 23.86 0.40 25.16
C LYS A 47 22.76 0.26 24.10
N ASN A 48 21.56 0.75 24.37
CA ASN A 48 20.40 0.70 23.48
C ASN A 48 19.77 2.10 23.36
N GLY A 49 20.58 3.07 22.94
CA GLY A 49 20.10 4.42 22.69
C GLY A 49 19.04 4.45 21.58
N GLY A 50 18.15 5.44 21.65
CA GLY A 50 17.16 5.66 20.60
C GLY A 50 15.95 4.74 20.69
N ARG A 51 15.40 4.43 19.52
CA ARG A 51 14.08 3.83 19.37
C ARG A 51 14.20 2.32 19.22
N PRO A 52 13.37 1.52 19.91
CA PRO A 52 13.37 0.07 19.72
C PRO A 52 13.14 -0.26 18.23
N PRO A 53 13.96 -1.15 17.64
CA PRO A 53 13.81 -1.52 16.24
C PRO A 53 12.44 -2.19 16.00
N GLY A 54 11.86 -1.95 14.83
CA GLY A 54 10.61 -2.59 14.40
C GLY A 54 9.34 -2.12 15.11
N VAL A 55 9.38 -1.14 16.02
CA VAL A 55 8.16 -0.50 16.54
C VAL A 55 7.73 0.59 15.53
N PRO A 56 6.46 1.03 15.43
CA PRO A 56 6.03 2.23 14.66
C PRO A 56 6.00 3.53 15.49
N ASP A 57 6.19 4.71 14.86
CA ASP A 57 6.30 6.00 15.59
C ASP A 57 5.05 6.24 16.46
N GLY A 58 5.24 6.75 17.68
CA GLY A 58 4.14 6.90 18.64
C GLY A 58 3.79 5.66 19.47
N TYR A 59 4.39 4.49 19.21
CA TYR A 59 4.16 3.29 20.00
C TYR A 59 5.40 2.85 20.78
N ARG A 60 5.19 2.15 21.90
CA ARG A 60 6.21 1.36 22.59
C ARG A 60 6.08 -0.11 22.20
N LYS A 61 7.08 -0.91 22.57
CA LYS A 61 7.07 -2.37 22.32
C LYS A 61 5.92 -3.07 23.04
N GLU A 62 5.60 -2.63 24.26
CA GLU A 62 4.51 -3.15 25.08
C GLU A 62 3.15 -2.85 24.44
N ASP A 63 2.96 -1.63 23.92
CA ASP A 63 1.69 -1.17 23.35
C ASP A 63 1.39 -1.82 22.00
N ILE A 64 2.41 -2.04 21.16
CA ILE A 64 2.22 -2.57 19.80
C ILE A 64 2.00 -4.09 19.79
N LYS A 65 2.52 -4.81 20.80
CA LYS A 65 2.43 -6.27 20.87
C LYS A 65 0.97 -6.78 20.84
N PRO A 66 0.04 -6.31 21.71
CA PRO A 66 -1.34 -6.78 21.67
C PRO A 66 -2.06 -6.41 20.37
N ILE A 67 -1.73 -5.26 19.78
CA ILE A 67 -2.29 -4.83 18.49
C ILE A 67 -1.90 -5.82 17.38
N ARG A 68 -0.65 -6.28 17.37
CA ARG A 68 -0.16 -7.27 16.40
C ARG A 68 -0.78 -8.64 16.61
N GLU A 69 -0.89 -9.08 17.85
CA GLU A 69 -1.52 -10.37 18.18
C GLU A 69 -2.98 -10.39 17.72
N LYS A 70 -3.74 -9.34 18.05
CA LYS A 70 -5.12 -9.17 17.58
C LYS A 70 -5.21 -9.14 16.05
N ALA A 71 -4.33 -8.41 15.37
CA ALA A 71 -4.31 -8.34 13.92
C ALA A 71 -4.03 -9.70 13.26
N LYS A 72 -3.20 -10.55 13.88
CA LYS A 72 -2.91 -11.91 13.40
C LYS A 72 -4.11 -12.83 13.51
N GLU A 73 -4.86 -12.74 14.61
CA GLU A 73 -6.09 -13.50 14.79
C GLU A 73 -7.15 -13.07 13.77
N GLU A 74 -7.39 -11.76 13.65
CA GLU A 74 -8.32 -11.20 12.67
C GLU A 74 -7.94 -11.58 11.23
N ALA A 75 -6.65 -11.58 10.89
CA ALA A 75 -6.18 -11.95 9.55
C ALA A 75 -6.53 -13.40 9.20
N LYS A 76 -6.34 -14.34 10.13
CA LYS A 76 -6.70 -15.75 9.93
C LYS A 76 -8.19 -15.92 9.69
N ASP A 77 -9.02 -15.26 10.50
CA ASP A 77 -10.47 -15.35 10.37
C ASP A 77 -10.96 -14.79 9.03
N ILE A 78 -10.40 -13.64 8.60
CA ILE A 78 -10.72 -13.03 7.31
C ILE A 78 -10.32 -13.94 6.15
N VAL A 79 -9.11 -14.52 6.18
CA VAL A 79 -8.64 -15.41 5.11
C VAL A 79 -9.48 -16.69 5.03
N ASN A 80 -9.93 -17.22 6.18
CA ASN A 80 -10.85 -18.35 6.22
C ASN A 80 -12.19 -18.04 5.55
N ILE A 81 -12.71 -16.82 5.70
CA ILE A 81 -13.92 -16.36 5.01
C ILE A 81 -13.66 -16.15 3.51
N MET A 82 -12.54 -15.52 3.17
CA MET A 82 -12.19 -15.21 1.77
C MET A 82 -11.89 -16.46 0.95
N SER A 83 -11.18 -17.43 1.51
CA SER A 83 -10.88 -18.69 0.83
C SER A 83 -12.14 -19.46 0.45
N LYS A 84 -13.15 -19.49 1.34
CA LYS A 84 -14.47 -20.08 1.05
C LYS A 84 -15.23 -19.31 -0.03
N LYS A 85 -15.19 -17.96 0.00
CA LYS A 85 -15.94 -17.12 -0.92
C LYS A 85 -15.37 -17.10 -2.34
N TYR A 86 -14.05 -17.13 -2.47
CA TYR A 86 -13.33 -16.99 -3.74
C TYR A 86 -12.67 -18.29 -4.21
N ASN A 87 -12.98 -19.41 -3.55
CA ASN A 87 -12.42 -20.75 -3.82
C ASN A 87 -10.88 -20.77 -3.94
N ILE A 88 -10.21 -20.13 -2.98
CA ILE A 88 -8.73 -20.12 -2.91
C ILE A 88 -8.30 -21.41 -2.22
N GLU A 89 -7.81 -22.37 -2.98
CA GLU A 89 -7.39 -23.68 -2.46
C GLU A 89 -5.90 -23.71 -2.09
N ASP A 90 -5.06 -23.03 -2.88
CA ASP A 90 -3.61 -22.99 -2.73
C ASP A 90 -3.15 -22.43 -1.37
N GLU A 91 -2.20 -23.14 -0.76
CA GLU A 91 -1.65 -22.82 0.56
C GLU A 91 -0.78 -21.56 0.52
N TYR A 92 0.03 -21.40 -0.52
CA TYR A 92 0.88 -20.22 -0.69
C TYR A 92 0.04 -18.94 -0.86
N SER A 93 -1.05 -19.05 -1.61
CA SER A 93 -2.02 -17.96 -1.77
C SER A 93 -2.67 -17.56 -0.45
N LYS A 94 -3.03 -18.53 0.41
CA LYS A 94 -3.58 -18.25 1.76
C LYS A 94 -2.56 -17.58 2.67
N GLU A 95 -1.29 -18.03 2.64
CA GLU A 95 -0.21 -17.42 3.43
C GLU A 95 0.04 -15.97 3.00
N ALA A 96 0.16 -15.72 1.69
CA ALA A 96 0.34 -14.38 1.14
C ALA A 96 -0.83 -13.45 1.48
N LEU A 97 -2.07 -13.95 1.40
CA LEU A 97 -3.25 -13.16 1.76
C LEU A 97 -3.28 -12.84 3.27
N THR A 98 -2.89 -13.80 4.11
CA THR A 98 -2.83 -13.62 5.57
C THR A 98 -1.83 -12.53 5.94
N THR A 99 -0.63 -12.57 5.36
CA THR A 99 0.40 -11.56 5.61
C THR A 99 -0.02 -10.18 5.11
N ALA A 100 -0.66 -10.09 3.93
CA ALA A 100 -1.18 -8.83 3.42
C ALA A 100 -2.24 -8.22 4.34
N VAL A 101 -3.19 -9.02 4.84
CA VAL A 101 -4.22 -8.55 5.78
C VAL A 101 -3.59 -8.11 7.11
N GLU A 102 -2.60 -8.85 7.63
CA GLU A 102 -1.87 -8.47 8.85
C GLU A 102 -1.20 -7.09 8.67
N VAL A 103 -0.46 -6.89 7.58
CA VAL A 103 0.26 -5.64 7.31
C VAL A 103 -0.71 -4.46 7.20
N MET A 104 -1.88 -4.63 6.57
CA MET A 104 -2.89 -3.58 6.47
C MET A 104 -3.43 -3.12 7.84
N ARG A 105 -3.57 -4.05 8.78
CA ARG A 105 -4.18 -3.83 10.10
C ARG A 105 -3.19 -3.26 11.12
N VAL A 106 -1.92 -3.64 11.03
CA VAL A 106 -0.87 -3.16 11.93
C VAL A 106 -0.48 -1.71 11.58
N PRO A 107 -0.33 -0.80 12.56
CA PRO A 107 0.16 0.54 12.27
C PRO A 107 1.61 0.44 11.78
N GLY A 108 1.93 1.09 10.66
CA GLY A 108 3.24 0.99 10.01
C GLY A 108 3.44 2.07 8.96
N GLU A 109 4.37 1.85 8.04
CA GLU A 109 4.58 2.76 6.91
C GLU A 109 3.34 2.77 6.01
N THR A 110 2.89 3.96 5.59
CA THR A 110 1.69 4.09 4.76
C THR A 110 1.87 3.43 3.39
N ARG A 111 3.09 3.46 2.81
CA ARG A 111 3.37 2.87 1.51
C ARG A 111 3.14 1.36 1.49
N GLU A 112 3.68 0.65 2.48
CA GLU A 112 3.56 -0.80 2.61
C GLU A 112 2.09 -1.21 2.82
N ARG A 113 1.36 -0.48 3.66
CA ARG A 113 -0.06 -0.73 3.90
C ARG A 113 -0.93 -0.53 2.67
N LEU A 114 -0.65 0.51 1.88
CA LEU A 114 -1.37 0.76 0.63
C LEU A 114 -1.06 -0.32 -0.41
N ALA A 115 0.18 -0.82 -0.48
CA ALA A 115 0.55 -1.92 -1.36
C ALA A 115 -0.18 -3.21 -0.97
N ALA A 116 -0.19 -3.56 0.32
CA ALA A 116 -0.94 -4.72 0.83
C ALA A 116 -2.45 -4.60 0.57
N ALA A 117 -3.01 -3.40 0.75
CA ALA A 117 -4.43 -3.15 0.46
C ALA A 117 -4.77 -3.34 -1.02
N ARG A 118 -3.88 -2.95 -1.93
CA ARG A 118 -4.06 -3.20 -3.37
C ARG A 118 -4.07 -4.70 -3.67
N LEU A 119 -3.10 -5.44 -3.13
CA LEU A 119 -3.02 -6.90 -3.30
C LEU A 119 -4.33 -7.57 -2.88
N VAL A 120 -4.86 -7.26 -1.70
CA VAL A 120 -6.14 -7.83 -1.22
C VAL A 120 -7.32 -7.39 -2.11
N LEU A 121 -7.31 -6.16 -2.61
CA LEU A 121 -8.32 -5.67 -3.55
C LEU A 121 -8.26 -6.39 -4.89
N ASP A 122 -7.08 -6.76 -5.39
CA ASP A 122 -6.91 -7.46 -6.66
C ASP A 122 -7.53 -8.87 -6.63
N PHE A 123 -7.55 -9.53 -5.47
CA PHE A 123 -8.26 -10.81 -5.28
C PHE A 123 -9.77 -10.66 -5.09
N THR A 124 -10.22 -9.53 -4.54
CA THR A 124 -11.64 -9.34 -4.18
C THR A 124 -12.46 -8.64 -5.26
N ARG A 125 -11.82 -7.81 -6.09
CA ARG A 125 -12.44 -7.23 -7.28
C ARG A 125 -12.55 -8.31 -8.34
N GLY A 126 -13.71 -8.39 -8.99
CA GLY A 126 -13.91 -9.32 -10.09
C GLY A 126 -12.83 -9.14 -11.16
N LYS A 127 -12.29 -10.25 -11.67
CA LYS A 127 -11.37 -10.22 -12.81
C LYS A 127 -12.04 -9.40 -13.93
N PRO A 128 -11.31 -8.53 -14.65
CA PRO A 128 -11.88 -7.73 -15.74
C PRO A 128 -12.25 -8.55 -17.00
N ALA A 129 -12.77 -9.77 -16.84
CA ALA A 129 -13.23 -10.62 -17.94
C ALA A 129 -14.53 -10.07 -18.57
N SER A 130 -15.42 -9.46 -17.79
CA SER A 130 -16.69 -8.92 -18.31
C SER A 130 -16.53 -7.64 -19.14
N LYS A 131 -15.31 -7.12 -19.30
CA LYS A 131 -15.00 -6.00 -20.22
C LYS A 131 -14.34 -6.46 -21.52
N SER A 132 -13.70 -7.63 -21.55
CA SER A 132 -13.06 -8.14 -22.77
C SER A 132 -14.08 -8.68 -23.78
N GLU A 133 -15.16 -9.30 -23.31
CA GLU A 133 -16.25 -9.77 -24.18
C GLU A 133 -16.92 -8.62 -24.93
N VAL A 134 -17.16 -7.49 -24.23
CA VAL A 134 -17.78 -6.29 -24.82
C VAL A 134 -16.85 -5.61 -25.84
N THR A 135 -15.53 -5.73 -25.69
CA THR A 135 -14.57 -5.18 -26.67
C THR A 135 -14.36 -6.10 -27.87
N LEU A 136 -14.40 -7.43 -27.67
CA LEU A 136 -14.31 -8.39 -28.76
C LEU A 136 -15.57 -8.35 -29.63
N GLY A 137 -16.76 -8.37 -29.03
CA GLY A 137 -18.02 -8.25 -29.77
C GLY A 137 -18.10 -6.96 -30.59
N LYS A 138 -17.63 -5.83 -30.05
CA LYS A 138 -17.55 -4.56 -30.81
C LYS A 138 -16.56 -4.59 -31.97
N ALA A 139 -15.46 -5.33 -31.84
CA ALA A 139 -14.48 -5.47 -32.92
C ALA A 139 -15.00 -6.41 -34.01
N GLU A 140 -15.70 -7.47 -33.63
CA GLU A 140 -16.40 -8.39 -34.55
C GLU A 140 -17.54 -7.68 -35.27
N ASP A 141 -18.34 -6.89 -34.57
CA ASP A 141 -19.42 -6.07 -35.16
C ASP A 141 -18.85 -5.02 -36.15
N PHE A 142 -17.70 -4.42 -35.84
CA PHE A 142 -17.03 -3.46 -36.73
C PHE A 142 -16.49 -4.14 -38.00
N LEU A 143 -15.86 -5.31 -37.87
CA LEU A 143 -15.39 -6.09 -39.03
C LEU A 143 -16.56 -6.60 -39.88
N SER A 144 -17.66 -7.01 -39.24
CA SER A 144 -18.87 -7.42 -39.94
C SER A 144 -19.50 -6.26 -40.71
N SER A 145 -19.51 -5.06 -40.13
CA SER A 145 -19.97 -3.85 -40.81
C SER A 145 -19.12 -3.46 -42.01
N LEU A 146 -17.79 -3.68 -41.98
CA LEU A 146 -16.90 -3.44 -43.12
C LEU A 146 -17.13 -4.43 -44.26
N LEU A 147 -17.29 -5.72 -43.94
CA LEU A 147 -17.55 -6.76 -44.94
C LEU A 147 -18.90 -6.53 -45.65
N LEU A 148 -19.95 -6.15 -44.92
CA LEU A 148 -21.24 -5.80 -45.52
C LEU A 148 -21.14 -4.56 -46.42
N GLN A 149 -20.27 -3.60 -46.08
CA GLN A 149 -20.06 -2.39 -46.88
C GLN A 149 -19.28 -2.68 -48.18
N GLU A 150 -18.38 -3.68 -48.19
CA GLU A 150 -17.70 -4.15 -49.42
C GLU A 150 -18.63 -4.95 -50.34
N GLU A 151 -19.57 -5.74 -49.79
CA GLU A 151 -20.58 -6.48 -50.58
C GLU A 151 -21.61 -5.54 -51.25
N GLU A 152 -21.90 -4.38 -50.64
CA GLU A 152 -22.74 -3.33 -51.24
C GLU A 152 -21.96 -2.53 -52.30
N GLN A 153 -20.68 -2.21 -52.07
CA GLN A 153 -19.85 -1.47 -53.03
C GLN A 153 -19.48 -2.28 -54.28
N THR A 154 -19.40 -3.61 -54.18
CA THR A 154 -19.11 -4.49 -55.33
C THR A 154 -20.31 -4.72 -56.26
N ASN A 155 -21.54 -4.37 -55.84
CA ASN A 155 -22.74 -4.45 -56.68
C ASN A 155 -23.07 -3.16 -57.46
N GLU A 156 -22.39 -2.04 -57.20
CA GLU A 156 -22.65 -0.75 -57.88
C GLU A 156 -21.53 -0.26 -58.81
N HIS A 157 -20.52 -1.09 -59.13
CA HIS A 157 -19.46 -0.69 -60.08
C HIS A 157 -19.50 -1.48 -61.39
N ILE A 158 -20.50 -1.16 -62.22
CA ILE A 158 -20.48 -1.40 -63.67
C ILE A 158 -20.76 -0.06 -64.39
N ASP A 159 -19.74 0.39 -65.09
CA ASP A 159 -19.71 1.21 -66.32
C ASP A 159 -20.19 2.69 -66.29
N ASP A 160 -19.26 3.63 -66.50
CA ASP A 160 -19.22 4.37 -67.76
C ASP A 160 -17.92 5.20 -67.89
N GLY A 161 -17.15 4.91 -68.93
CA GLY A 161 -15.95 5.66 -69.29
C GLY A 161 -16.22 6.94 -70.07
N GLN A 162 -15.34 7.94 -69.96
CA GLN A 162 -14.95 8.78 -71.09
C GLN A 162 -13.63 9.53 -70.82
N GLU A 163 -12.69 9.36 -71.74
CA GLU A 163 -11.44 10.10 -71.88
C GLU A 163 -11.70 11.59 -72.16
N THR A 164 -10.89 12.50 -71.62
CA THR A 164 -10.41 13.66 -72.40
C THR A 164 -9.00 14.08 -71.95
N THR A 165 -8.23 14.38 -72.98
CA THR A 165 -6.79 14.60 -73.04
C THR A 165 -6.36 16.02 -72.64
N SER A 166 -5.14 16.10 -72.07
CA SER A 166 -4.07 17.09 -72.29
C SER A 166 -4.41 18.59 -72.29
N SER A 167 -3.69 19.36 -71.45
CA SER A 167 -2.88 20.46 -71.97
C SER A 167 -1.77 20.88 -71.00
N SER A 168 -0.53 20.62 -71.40
CA SER A 168 0.69 21.22 -70.87
C SER A 168 0.80 22.70 -71.24
N LYS A 169 1.26 23.56 -70.32
CA LYS A 169 1.98 24.80 -70.70
C LYS A 169 3.03 25.19 -69.67
N THR A 170 4.27 25.10 -70.13
CA THR A 170 5.58 25.48 -69.58
C THR A 170 5.72 26.99 -69.35
N LEU A 171 6.54 27.43 -68.38
CA LEU A 171 7.73 28.32 -68.56
C LEU A 171 8.19 29.03 -67.25
N ILE A 172 9.34 28.56 -66.75
CA ILE A 172 10.60 29.29 -66.48
C ILE A 172 10.51 30.79 -66.10
N ASN A 173 10.90 31.10 -64.86
CA ASN A 173 12.12 31.88 -64.51
C ASN A 173 12.42 31.74 -63.01
#